data_AF-A0A9X4HKW5-F1
#
_entry.id   AF-A0A9X4HKW5-F1
#
_cell.length_a   1.000
_cell.length_b   1.000
_cell.length_c   1.000
_cell.angle_alpha   90.00
_cell.angle_beta   90.00
_cell.angle_gamma   90.00
#
_symmetry.space_group_name_H-M   'P 1'
#
loop_
_entity.id
_entity.type
_entity.pdbx_description
1 polymer ?
#
loop_
_entity_poly.entity_id
_entity_poly.type
_entity_poly.pdbx_seq_one_letter_code
_entity_poly.pdbx_strand_id
1 'polypeptide(L)'
;MTANISIFLPTFSLTNGMVSCEPPLFPNNPVVLDVVRKQPAQMIYVGDKYQQIYEWRGAVNAMEKIATQAETYLTTSFRFGPAIAEWASKLLLLLGEKRPLKGNAAVKSRVGSVEPRTILARTNASTIGAIIECLDKGKKPHLVGGTDELMNMLRGVQDLKEGKQSTVPDFFGFDKWEQVVEFAKSGEGDHPMSFVNLVEGAASAN
;
A
#
# COMPACT_ATOMS: atom_id res chain seq x y z
N MET A 1 -26.22 -3.53 28.94
CA MET A 1 -26.35 -2.98 27.58
C MET A 1 -25.21 -3.52 26.75
N THR A 2 -25.47 -4.54 25.96
CA THR A 2 -24.48 -5.22 25.13
C THR A 2 -24.40 -4.48 23.80
N ALA A 3 -23.36 -3.65 23.62
CA ALA A 3 -23.11 -3.01 22.34
C ALA A 3 -22.44 -4.03 21.40
N ASN A 4 -23.22 -4.56 20.44
CA ASN A 4 -22.67 -5.30 19.31
C ASN A 4 -21.89 -4.30 18.44
N ILE A 5 -20.57 -4.33 18.56
CA ILE A 5 -19.67 -3.63 17.65
C ILE A 5 -19.45 -4.57 16.46
N SER A 6 -20.22 -4.37 15.38
CA SER A 6 -19.97 -5.03 14.11
C SER A 6 -18.68 -4.49 13.50
N ILE A 7 -17.73 -5.39 13.31
CA ILE A 7 -16.50 -5.16 12.56
C ILE A 7 -16.82 -5.37 11.07
N PHE A 8 -16.72 -4.29 10.30
CA PHE A 8 -16.60 -4.19 8.84
C PHE A 8 -17.12 -5.38 7.97
N LEU A 9 -18.30 -5.21 7.39
CA LEU A 9 -18.72 -5.77 6.09
C LEU A 9 -19.53 -4.69 5.36
N PRO A 10 -19.43 -4.59 4.02
CA PRO A 10 -20.00 -3.48 3.26
C PRO A 10 -21.51 -3.64 3.19
N THR A 11 -22.26 -2.77 3.87
CA THR A 11 -23.72 -2.66 3.69
C THR A 11 -24.20 -1.29 4.17
N PHE A 12 -24.84 -0.55 3.27
CA PHE A 12 -25.52 0.70 3.58
C PHE A 12 -26.71 0.43 4.51
N SER A 13 -26.81 1.16 5.62
CA SER A 13 -28.09 1.31 6.34
C SER A 13 -28.19 2.73 6.87
N LEU A 14 -29.05 3.53 6.22
CA LEU A 14 -29.49 4.83 6.73
C LEU A 14 -30.62 4.59 7.74
N THR A 15 -30.26 4.19 8.95
CA THR A 15 -31.17 4.26 10.09
C THR A 15 -30.40 4.63 11.35
N ASN A 16 -30.88 5.66 12.06
CA ASN A 16 -30.43 6.12 13.38
C ASN A 16 -29.08 6.85 13.47
N GLY A 17 -28.92 7.96 12.73
CA GLY A 17 -27.99 9.02 13.14
C GLY A 17 -26.51 8.66 13.16
N MET A 18 -26.09 7.59 12.47
CA MET A 18 -24.69 7.26 12.21
C MET A 18 -24.37 7.54 10.75
N VAL A 19 -23.46 8.48 10.49
CA VAL A 19 -22.88 8.67 9.15
C VAL A 19 -21.67 7.73 9.06
N SER A 20 -21.83 6.61 8.37
CA SER A 20 -20.71 5.74 7.96
C SER A 20 -20.28 6.15 6.55
N CYS A 21 -19.04 6.60 6.40
CA CYS A 21 -18.48 7.01 5.11
C CYS A 21 -17.74 5.82 4.47
N GLU A 22 -18.29 5.24 3.39
CA GLU A 22 -17.55 4.35 2.48
C GLU A 22 -16.90 5.13 1.31
N PRO A 23 -15.83 4.62 0.66
CA PRO A 23 -15.22 5.26 -0.50
C PRO A 23 -16.16 5.21 -1.73
N PRO A 24 -16.18 6.20 -2.63
CA PRO A 24 -15.09 7.11 -2.99
C PRO A 24 -15.17 8.48 -2.31
N LEU A 25 -16.09 8.67 -1.35
CA LEU A 25 -16.14 9.88 -0.54
C LEU A 25 -14.97 9.85 0.42
N PHE A 26 -13.83 10.39 -0.02
CA PHE A 26 -12.69 10.65 0.84
C PHE A 26 -13.19 11.43 2.06
N PRO A 27 -13.20 10.85 3.28
CA PRO A 27 -13.44 11.64 4.49
C PRO A 27 -12.36 12.72 4.68
N ASN A 28 -11.31 12.65 3.87
CA ASN A 28 -10.15 13.52 3.78
C ASN A 28 -10.31 14.66 2.76
N ASN A 29 -11.48 14.82 2.12
CA ASN A 29 -11.80 15.97 1.29
C ASN A 29 -12.49 17.05 2.16
N PRO A 30 -11.96 18.29 2.23
CA PRO A 30 -12.51 19.35 3.06
C PRO A 30 -13.98 19.69 2.75
N VAL A 31 -14.43 19.49 1.51
CA VAL A 31 -15.82 19.71 1.10
C VAL A 31 -16.75 18.68 1.75
N VAL A 32 -16.35 17.41 1.75
CA VAL A 32 -17.13 16.33 2.38
C VAL A 32 -17.20 16.54 3.89
N LEU A 33 -16.07 16.92 4.51
CA LEU A 33 -16.02 17.21 5.93
C LEU A 33 -16.94 18.39 6.33
N ASP A 34 -17.02 19.43 5.51
CA ASP A 34 -17.92 20.57 5.75
C ASP A 34 -19.41 20.20 5.63
N VAL A 35 -19.78 19.41 4.62
CA VAL A 35 -21.16 18.91 4.44
C VAL A 35 -21.58 18.03 5.62
N VAL A 36 -20.69 17.16 6.07
CA VAL A 36 -20.89 16.24 7.19
C VAL A 36 -21.04 17.00 8.52
N ARG A 37 -20.25 18.06 8.74
CA ARG A 37 -20.34 18.92 9.93
C ARG A 37 -21.64 19.71 10.04
N LYS A 38 -22.28 20.04 8.92
CA LYS A 38 -23.53 20.82 8.87
C LYS A 38 -24.79 19.98 9.09
N GLN A 39 -24.67 18.66 9.28
CA GLN A 39 -25.82 17.80 9.49
C GLN A 39 -26.37 17.95 10.93
N PRO A 40 -27.71 18.02 11.12
CA PRO A 40 -28.34 18.09 12.44
C PRO A 40 -28.42 16.69 13.07
N ALA A 41 -27.28 16.01 13.23
CA ALA A 41 -27.18 14.65 13.75
C ALA A 41 -25.95 14.47 14.66
N GLN A 42 -25.95 13.40 15.46
CA GLN A 42 -24.77 13.02 16.24
C GLN A 42 -23.67 12.57 15.28
N MET A 43 -22.49 13.17 15.40
CA MET A 43 -21.34 12.84 14.56
C MET A 43 -20.39 11.91 15.30
N ILE A 44 -20.15 10.73 14.73
CA ILE A 44 -19.17 9.76 15.21
C ILE A 44 -18.15 9.55 14.10
N TYR A 45 -16.88 9.89 14.38
CA TYR A 45 -15.78 9.73 13.44
C TYR A 45 -14.99 8.48 13.80
N VAL A 46 -14.81 7.59 12.83
CA VAL A 46 -14.02 6.35 12.98
C VAL A 46 -12.95 6.34 11.90
N GLY A 47 -11.71 6.12 12.27
CA GLY A 47 -10.58 6.09 11.35
C GLY A 47 -9.28 5.70 12.02
N ASP A 48 -8.25 5.52 11.21
CA ASP A 48 -6.89 5.23 11.66
C ASP A 48 -5.92 6.21 10.98
N LYS A 49 -5.26 7.05 11.78
CA LYS A 49 -4.29 8.05 11.29
C LYS A 49 -3.07 7.40 10.64
N TYR A 50 -2.74 6.15 10.97
CA TYR A 50 -1.59 5.44 10.40
C TYR A 50 -1.92 4.72 9.08
N GLN A 51 -3.18 4.66 8.67
CA GLN A 51 -3.61 4.06 7.40
C GLN A 51 -3.81 5.09 6.27
N GLN A 52 -3.27 6.29 6.42
CA GLN A 52 -3.31 7.31 5.38
C GLN A 52 -2.29 7.00 4.26
N ILE A 53 -2.70 6.21 3.28
CA ILE A 53 -1.86 5.81 2.13
C ILE A 53 -2.20 6.55 0.82
N TYR A 54 -3.12 7.51 0.86
CA TYR A 54 -3.61 8.27 -0.30
C TYR A 54 -3.21 9.76 -0.29
N GLU A 55 -2.18 10.14 0.48
CA GLU A 55 -1.74 11.55 0.57
C GLU A 55 -1.38 12.14 -0.80
N TRP A 56 -0.80 11.32 -1.70
CA TRP A 56 -0.48 11.68 -3.08
C TRP A 56 -1.70 12.08 -3.94
N ARG A 57 -2.93 11.78 -3.50
CA ARG A 57 -4.18 12.25 -4.12
C ARG A 57 -4.73 13.53 -3.47
N GLY A 58 -3.94 14.21 -2.65
CA GLY A 58 -4.37 15.38 -1.88
C GLY A 58 -5.23 15.05 -0.66
N ALA A 59 -5.23 13.78 -0.21
CA ALA A 59 -5.97 13.38 0.97
C ALA A 59 -5.32 13.97 2.23
N VAL A 60 -6.06 14.83 2.93
CA VAL A 60 -5.64 15.45 4.20
C VAL A 60 -5.98 14.54 5.38
N ASN A 61 -5.13 14.44 6.40
CA ASN A 61 -5.47 13.71 7.63
C ASN A 61 -6.63 14.39 8.36
N ALA A 62 -7.86 13.95 8.10
CA ALA A 62 -9.05 14.54 8.73
C ALA A 62 -9.06 14.29 10.24
N MET A 63 -8.53 13.16 10.71
CA MET A 63 -8.53 12.78 12.13
C MET A 63 -7.76 13.75 13.01
N GLU A 64 -6.70 14.39 12.50
CA GLU A 64 -5.95 15.41 13.24
C GLU A 64 -6.66 16.77 13.33
N LYS A 65 -7.62 17.02 12.44
CA LYS A 65 -8.31 18.33 12.32
C LYS A 65 -9.71 18.34 12.94
N ILE A 66 -10.16 17.23 13.50
CA ILE A 66 -11.49 17.11 14.10
C ILE A 66 -11.36 17.37 15.60
N ALA A 67 -11.95 18.47 16.07
CA ALA A 67 -12.16 18.68 17.50
C ALA A 67 -13.38 17.84 17.95
N THR A 68 -13.18 16.96 18.92
CA THR A 68 -14.26 16.14 19.51
C THR A 68 -14.37 16.38 21.01
N GLN A 69 -15.55 16.14 21.57
CA GLN A 69 -15.79 16.25 23.02
C GLN A 69 -15.26 15.02 23.79
N ALA A 70 -15.10 13.89 23.09
CA ALA A 70 -14.62 12.64 23.66
C ALA A 70 -13.94 11.80 22.57
N GLU A 71 -12.87 11.11 22.93
CA GLU A 71 -12.16 10.17 22.09
C GLU A 71 -12.07 8.79 22.76
N THR A 72 -12.12 7.73 21.95
CA THR A 72 -11.90 6.36 22.40
C THR A 72 -11.07 5.60 21.38
N TYR A 73 -10.38 4.56 21.82
CA TYR A 73 -9.41 3.83 21.00
C TYR A 73 -9.73 2.34 20.95
N LEU A 74 -9.88 1.83 19.73
CA LEU A 74 -10.04 0.40 19.46
C LEU A 74 -8.66 -0.23 19.22
N THR A 75 -7.98 -0.61 20.30
CA THR A 75 -6.61 -1.17 20.20
C THR A 75 -6.58 -2.67 19.97
N THR A 76 -7.71 -3.39 20.11
CA THR A 76 -7.75 -4.84 19.91
C THR A 76 -8.06 -5.20 18.47
N SER A 77 -7.13 -5.89 17.80
CA SER A 77 -7.31 -6.46 16.47
C SER A 77 -7.98 -7.83 16.54
N PHE A 78 -9.03 -8.01 15.75
CA PHE A 78 -9.69 -9.31 15.56
C PHE A 78 -9.14 -10.07 14.34
N ARG A 79 -8.18 -9.50 13.62
CA ARG A 79 -7.58 -10.09 12.40
C ARG A 79 -6.37 -10.97 12.69
N PHE A 80 -5.69 -10.73 13.80
CA PHE A 80 -4.46 -11.43 14.17
C PHE A 80 -4.29 -11.51 15.68
N GLY A 81 -3.42 -12.43 16.09
CA GLY A 81 -3.09 -12.69 17.48
C GLY A 81 -1.90 -11.88 18.02
N PRO A 82 -1.50 -12.15 19.27
CA PRO A 82 -0.51 -11.36 19.99
C PRO A 82 0.84 -11.21 19.28
N ALA A 83 1.32 -12.27 18.60
CA ALA A 83 2.63 -12.25 17.94
C ALA A 83 2.75 -11.16 16.86
N ILE A 84 1.72 -10.96 16.04
CA ILE A 84 1.73 -9.90 15.03
C ILE A 84 1.52 -8.53 15.70
N ALA A 85 0.65 -8.47 16.71
CA ALA A 85 0.35 -7.23 17.41
C ALA A 85 1.57 -6.62 18.12
N GLU A 86 2.45 -7.47 18.67
CA GLU A 86 3.70 -7.04 19.29
C GLU A 86 4.61 -6.30 18.30
N TRP A 87 4.85 -6.89 17.13
CA TRP A 87 5.67 -6.27 16.08
C TRP A 87 5.02 -5.03 15.49
N ALA A 88 3.71 -5.06 15.24
CA ALA A 88 2.98 -3.89 14.78
C ALA A 88 3.08 -2.74 15.80
N SER A 89 2.96 -3.01 17.10
CA SER A 89 3.10 -2.00 18.15
C SER A 89 4.49 -1.38 18.20
N LYS A 90 5.55 -2.18 17.99
CA LYS A 90 6.92 -1.65 17.90
C LYS A 90 7.09 -0.69 16.72
N LEU A 91 6.53 -1.04 15.55
CA LEU A 91 6.55 -0.15 14.39
C LEU A 91 5.76 1.15 14.63
N LEU A 92 4.56 1.03 15.21
CA LEU A 92 3.72 2.20 15.54
C LEU A 92 4.39 3.11 16.58
N LEU A 93 5.14 2.54 17.52
CA LEU A 93 5.91 3.31 18.50
C LEU A 93 6.97 4.20 17.82
N LEU A 94 7.62 3.71 16.77
CA LEU A 94 8.56 4.50 15.96
C LEU A 94 7.86 5.65 15.22
N LEU A 95 6.57 5.49 14.91
CA LEU A 95 5.71 6.53 14.33
C LEU A 95 5.05 7.42 15.41
N GLY A 96 5.52 7.36 16.66
CA GLY A 96 5.06 8.19 17.75
C GLY A 96 3.75 7.73 18.42
N GLU A 97 3.23 6.54 18.11
CA GLU A 97 2.07 5.99 18.82
C GLU A 97 2.48 5.54 20.22
N LYS A 98 1.70 5.93 21.23
CA LYS A 98 1.96 5.56 22.63
C LYS A 98 1.11 4.39 23.09
N ARG A 99 0.03 4.08 22.36
CA ARG A 99 -0.92 3.02 22.71
C ARG A 99 -0.58 1.75 21.93
N PRO A 100 -0.20 0.66 22.60
CA PRO A 100 0.11 -0.59 21.92
C PRO A 100 -1.17 -1.22 21.35
N LEU A 101 -1.03 -1.82 20.17
CA LEU A 101 -2.04 -2.66 19.57
C LEU A 101 -2.08 -4.02 20.29
N LYS A 102 -3.28 -4.53 20.54
CA LYS A 102 -3.52 -5.83 21.18
C LYS A 102 -4.02 -6.82 20.14
N GLY A 103 -3.40 -7.98 20.08
CA GLY A 103 -3.89 -9.09 19.26
C GLY A 103 -4.97 -9.86 19.99
N ASN A 104 -5.98 -10.36 19.28
CA ASN A 104 -6.98 -11.24 19.86
C ASN A 104 -6.35 -12.61 20.15
N ALA A 105 -6.32 -13.02 21.42
CA ALA A 105 -5.76 -14.31 21.84
C ALA A 105 -6.46 -15.52 21.21
N ALA A 106 -7.72 -15.37 20.76
CA ALA A 106 -8.44 -16.42 20.05
C ALA A 106 -7.93 -16.64 18.61
N VAL A 107 -7.18 -15.68 18.05
CA VAL A 107 -6.64 -15.78 16.68
C VAL A 107 -5.20 -16.30 16.73
N LYS A 108 -4.94 -17.44 16.09
CA LYS A 108 -3.60 -17.98 15.96
C LYS A 108 -2.85 -17.27 14.83
N SER A 109 -1.78 -16.56 15.16
CA SER A 109 -0.89 -15.91 14.20
C SER A 109 0.57 -16.06 14.63
N ARG A 110 1.50 -16.06 13.68
CA ARG A 110 2.95 -16.16 13.93
C ARG A 110 3.72 -15.16 13.09
N VAL A 111 4.92 -14.82 13.53
CA VAL A 111 5.92 -14.06 12.76
C VAL A 111 7.12 -14.99 12.54
N GLY A 112 7.55 -15.12 11.29
CA GLY A 112 8.65 -16.00 10.91
C GLY A 112 8.63 -16.33 9.42
N SER A 113 9.53 -17.21 8.99
CA SER A 113 9.59 -17.67 7.60
C SER A 113 8.31 -18.43 7.22
N VAL A 114 7.78 -18.12 6.04
CA VAL A 114 6.57 -18.74 5.48
C VAL A 114 6.74 -18.89 3.97
N GLU A 115 6.02 -19.86 3.40
CA GLU A 115 5.75 -19.89 1.96
C GLU A 115 4.53 -19.00 1.68
N PRO A 116 4.70 -17.78 1.17
CA PRO A 116 3.59 -16.86 0.96
C PRO A 116 2.72 -17.31 -0.22
N ARG A 117 1.40 -17.13 -0.09
CA ARG A 117 0.46 -17.25 -1.23
C ARG A 117 0.35 -15.95 -2.04
N THR A 118 0.77 -14.85 -1.45
CA THR A 118 0.70 -13.50 -2.02
C THR A 118 1.92 -12.73 -1.58
N ILE A 119 2.59 -12.09 -2.53
CA ILE A 119 3.76 -11.24 -2.30
C ILE A 119 3.33 -9.82 -2.64
N LEU A 120 3.52 -8.91 -1.69
CA LEU A 120 3.33 -7.47 -1.91
C LEU A 120 4.71 -6.84 -2.02
N ALA A 121 4.92 -6.13 -3.13
CA ALA A 121 6.16 -5.47 -3.45
C ALA A 121 5.94 -3.96 -3.47
N ARG A 122 6.96 -3.21 -3.03
CA ARG A 122 6.91 -1.73 -3.01
C ARG A 122 7.08 -1.15 -4.41
N THR A 123 7.79 -1.84 -5.29
CA THR A 123 8.18 -1.34 -6.61
C THR A 123 7.87 -2.37 -7.71
N ASN A 124 7.75 -1.89 -8.95
CA ASN A 124 7.61 -2.78 -10.11
C ASN A 124 8.81 -3.75 -10.21
N ALA A 125 10.03 -3.27 -9.99
CA ALA A 125 11.24 -4.11 -9.98
C ALA A 125 11.15 -5.28 -8.98
N SER A 126 10.79 -5.00 -7.72
CA SER A 126 10.64 -6.06 -6.70
C SER A 126 9.50 -7.03 -7.02
N THR A 127 8.43 -6.54 -7.65
CA THR A 127 7.32 -7.37 -8.14
C THR A 127 7.81 -8.36 -9.20
N ILE A 128 8.59 -7.89 -10.18
CA ILE A 128 9.13 -8.73 -11.26
C ILE A 128 10.12 -9.74 -10.71
N GLY A 129 10.99 -9.33 -9.79
CA GLY A 129 11.94 -10.25 -9.15
C GLY A 129 11.23 -11.40 -8.46
N ALA A 130 10.16 -11.10 -7.72
CA ALA A 130 9.32 -12.12 -7.08
C ALA A 130 8.62 -13.04 -8.10
N ILE A 131 8.22 -12.53 -9.27
CA ILE A 131 7.64 -13.33 -10.35
C ILE A 131 8.67 -14.29 -10.91
N ILE A 132 9.87 -13.81 -11.26
CA ILE A 132 10.97 -14.63 -11.78
C ILE A 132 11.32 -15.74 -10.80
N GLU A 133 11.52 -15.40 -9.52
CA GLU A 133 11.82 -16.40 -8.48
C GLU A 133 10.70 -17.46 -8.35
N CYS A 134 9.43 -17.07 -8.51
CA CYS A 134 8.32 -18.02 -8.53
C CYS A 134 8.35 -18.94 -9.77
N LEU A 135 8.67 -18.39 -10.94
CA LEU A 135 8.79 -19.15 -12.19
C LEU A 135 9.95 -20.13 -12.15
N ASP A 136 11.12 -19.73 -11.63
CA ASP A 136 12.29 -20.58 -11.46
C ASP A 136 11.99 -21.77 -10.52
N LYS A 137 11.12 -21.56 -9.53
CA LYS A 137 10.60 -22.61 -8.64
C LYS A 137 9.47 -23.44 -9.26
N GLY A 138 9.16 -23.26 -10.55
CA GLY A 138 8.09 -23.96 -11.26
C GLY A 138 6.67 -23.59 -10.85
N LYS A 139 6.48 -22.47 -10.14
CA LYS A 139 5.15 -21.98 -9.74
C LYS A 139 4.53 -21.15 -10.87
N LYS A 140 3.21 -20.96 -10.82
CA LYS A 140 2.44 -20.12 -11.77
C LYS A 140 1.93 -18.86 -11.07
N PRO A 141 2.74 -17.78 -10.98
CA PRO A 141 2.32 -16.56 -10.32
C PRO A 141 1.22 -15.83 -11.12
N HIS A 142 0.35 -15.11 -10.42
CA HIS A 142 -0.63 -14.20 -11.02
C HIS A 142 -0.31 -12.76 -10.59
N LEU A 143 -0.16 -11.86 -11.56
CA LEU A 143 0.10 -10.44 -11.33
C LEU A 143 -1.21 -9.66 -11.33
N VAL A 144 -1.54 -9.04 -10.19
CA VAL A 144 -2.70 -8.17 -10.03
C VAL A 144 -2.47 -6.88 -10.83
N GLY A 145 -3.43 -6.48 -11.67
CA GLY A 145 -3.29 -5.34 -12.59
C GLY A 145 -2.91 -5.76 -14.02
N GLY A 146 -2.63 -7.06 -14.24
CA GLY A 146 -2.25 -7.59 -15.55
C GLY A 146 -0.76 -7.49 -15.82
N THR A 147 -0.33 -7.98 -16.98
CA THR A 147 1.08 -8.05 -17.38
C THR A 147 1.46 -6.98 -18.42
N ASP A 148 0.50 -6.20 -18.91
CA ASP A 148 0.72 -5.31 -20.06
C ASP A 148 1.76 -4.22 -19.77
N GLU A 149 1.68 -3.59 -18.60
CA GLU A 149 2.65 -2.57 -18.16
C GLU A 149 4.06 -3.17 -18.07
N LEU A 150 4.18 -4.35 -17.47
CA LEU A 150 5.45 -5.08 -17.38
C LEU A 150 6.00 -5.43 -18.76
N MET A 151 5.17 -5.98 -19.64
CA MET A 151 5.58 -6.36 -20.99
C MET A 151 6.02 -5.13 -21.80
N ASN A 152 5.34 -4.00 -21.64
CA ASN A 152 5.76 -2.75 -22.26
C ASN A 152 7.10 -2.27 -21.71
N MET A 153 7.32 -2.33 -20.40
CA MET A 153 8.59 -1.97 -19.78
C MET A 153 9.74 -2.87 -20.28
N LEU A 154 9.53 -4.19 -20.39
CA LEU A 154 10.53 -5.11 -20.95
C LEU A 154 10.84 -4.84 -22.42
N ARG A 155 9.83 -4.50 -23.23
CA ARG A 155 10.03 -4.09 -24.63
C ARG A 155 10.86 -2.82 -24.71
N GLY A 156 10.58 -1.82 -23.87
CA GLY A 156 11.37 -0.59 -23.82
C GLY A 156 12.85 -0.84 -23.48
N VAL A 157 13.14 -1.77 -22.57
CA VAL A 157 14.52 -2.20 -22.30
C VAL A 157 15.14 -2.83 -23.54
N GLN A 158 14.41 -3.72 -24.23
CA GLN A 158 14.91 -4.39 -25.42
C GLN A 158 15.20 -3.39 -26.55
N ASP A 159 14.31 -2.43 -26.79
CA ASP A 159 14.49 -1.37 -27.78
C ASP A 159 15.80 -0.61 -27.51
N LEU A 160 16.03 -0.19 -26.27
CA LEU A 160 17.26 0.51 -25.89
C LEU A 160 18.52 -0.34 -26.01
N LYS A 161 18.44 -1.65 -25.71
CA LYS A 161 19.56 -2.60 -25.91
C LYS A 161 19.87 -2.80 -27.40
N GLU A 162 18.86 -2.70 -28.25
CA GLU A 162 19.00 -2.72 -29.72
C GLU A 162 19.38 -1.35 -30.31
N GLY A 163 19.54 -0.31 -29.47
CA GLY A 163 19.87 1.05 -29.89
C GLY A 163 18.71 1.81 -30.55
N LYS A 164 17.46 1.38 -30.30
CA LYS A 164 16.22 2.04 -30.73
C LYS A 164 15.66 2.88 -29.60
N GLN A 165 14.99 3.97 -29.95
CA GLN A 165 14.28 4.79 -28.97
C GLN A 165 13.07 4.04 -28.41
N SER A 166 13.00 3.98 -27.08
CA SER A 166 11.86 3.38 -26.38
C SER A 166 10.64 4.30 -26.40
N THR A 167 9.45 3.70 -26.56
CA THR A 167 8.16 4.41 -26.46
C THR A 167 7.62 4.43 -25.02
N VAL A 168 8.30 3.79 -24.09
CA VAL A 168 7.90 3.72 -22.68
C VAL A 168 8.26 5.03 -21.97
N PRO A 169 7.32 5.68 -21.26
CA PRO A 169 7.56 6.97 -20.59
C PRO A 169 8.78 6.97 -19.65
N ASP A 170 9.00 5.88 -18.93
CA ASP A 170 10.12 5.74 -17.98
C ASP A 170 11.51 5.75 -18.64
N PHE A 171 11.56 5.53 -19.96
CA PHE A 171 12.78 5.49 -20.75
C PHE A 171 12.87 6.61 -21.78
N PHE A 172 11.95 7.57 -21.72
CA PHE A 172 11.91 8.66 -22.68
C PHE A 172 13.16 9.54 -22.55
N GLY A 173 13.79 9.86 -23.68
CA GLY A 173 15.01 10.67 -23.73
C GLY A 173 16.33 9.90 -23.62
N PHE A 174 16.27 8.57 -23.49
CA PHE A 174 17.44 7.69 -23.61
C PHE A 174 17.49 7.04 -24.99
N ASP A 175 18.67 7.04 -25.62
CA ASP A 175 18.90 6.39 -26.92
C ASP A 175 19.54 5.00 -26.75
N LYS A 176 20.18 4.75 -25.61
CA LYS A 176 20.88 3.51 -25.31
C LYS A 176 20.67 3.07 -23.88
N TRP A 177 20.69 1.75 -23.66
CA TRP A 177 20.52 1.17 -22.33
C TRP A 177 21.61 1.63 -21.35
N GLU A 178 22.85 1.80 -21.79
CA GLU A 178 23.96 2.23 -20.94
C GLU A 178 23.71 3.60 -20.31
N GLN A 179 23.01 4.50 -21.02
CA GLN A 179 22.65 5.83 -20.50
C GLN A 179 21.64 5.72 -19.35
N VAL A 180 20.71 4.77 -19.42
CA VAL A 180 19.77 4.49 -18.33
C VAL A 180 20.52 3.95 -17.10
N VAL A 181 21.51 3.07 -17.32
CA VAL A 181 22.36 2.53 -16.25
C VAL A 181 23.19 3.63 -15.59
N GLU A 182 23.77 4.52 -16.38
CA GLU A 182 24.57 5.65 -15.90
C GLU A 182 23.71 6.64 -15.12
N PHE A 183 22.53 6.98 -15.65
CA PHE A 183 21.55 7.82 -14.97
C PHE A 183 21.11 7.24 -13.62
N ALA A 184 20.80 5.94 -13.59
CA ALA A 184 20.41 5.26 -12.35
C ALA A 184 21.53 5.27 -11.29
N LYS A 185 22.81 5.23 -11.70
CA LYS A 185 23.97 5.30 -10.82
C LYS A 185 24.30 6.71 -10.32
N SER A 186 23.81 7.75 -11.00
CA SER A 186 24.09 9.15 -10.65
C SER A 186 23.41 9.64 -9.36
N GLY A 187 22.49 8.85 -8.80
CA GLY A 187 21.78 9.17 -7.55
C GLY A 187 20.59 10.12 -7.73
N GLU A 188 20.39 10.69 -8.92
CA GLU A 188 19.22 11.53 -9.24
C GLU A 188 17.95 10.72 -9.56
N GLY A 189 18.05 9.38 -9.63
CA GLY A 189 16.93 8.46 -9.83
C GLY A 189 17.04 7.20 -8.98
N ASP A 190 16.38 7.19 -7.82
CA ASP A 190 16.32 6.02 -6.92
C ASP A 190 15.38 4.90 -7.48
N HIS A 191 14.42 5.28 -8.32
CA HIS A 191 13.42 4.37 -8.90
C HIS A 191 13.96 3.46 -10.04
N PRO A 192 14.76 3.95 -11.01
CA PRO A 192 15.29 3.13 -12.10
C PRO A 192 16.32 2.08 -11.64
N MET A 193 17.09 2.36 -10.58
CA MET A 193 18.24 1.53 -10.19
C MET A 193 17.83 0.10 -9.79
N SER A 194 16.72 -0.05 -9.08
CA SER A 194 16.18 -1.37 -8.70
C SER A 194 15.81 -2.21 -9.93
N PHE A 195 15.26 -1.56 -10.97
CA PHE A 195 14.85 -2.22 -12.19
C PHE A 195 16.04 -2.55 -13.09
N VAL A 196 17.00 -1.62 -13.21
CA VAL A 196 18.27 -1.84 -13.92
C VAL A 196 19.03 -3.04 -13.33
N ASN A 197 19.15 -3.12 -12.01
CA ASN A 197 19.81 -4.25 -11.35
C ASN A 197 19.14 -5.59 -11.65
N LEU A 198 17.81 -5.61 -11.76
CA LEU A 198 17.07 -6.81 -12.12
C LEU A 198 17.37 -7.24 -13.56
N VAL A 199 17.39 -6.30 -14.50
CA VAL A 199 17.68 -6.56 -15.92
C VAL A 199 19.13 -7.05 -16.12
N GLU A 200 20.09 -6.41 -15.46
CA GLU A 200 21.51 -6.78 -15.54
C GLU A 200 21.79 -8.15 -14.88
N GLY A 201 21.12 -8.42 -13.75
CA GLY A 201 21.20 -9.70 -13.06
C GLY A 201 20.64 -10.86 -13.88
N ALA A 202 19.53 -10.64 -14.59
CA ALA A 202 18.95 -11.64 -15.49
C ALA A 202 19.79 -11.85 -16.77
N ALA A 203 20.46 -10.82 -17.28
CA ALA A 203 21.32 -10.92 -18.46
C ALA A 203 22.62 -11.67 -18.20
N SER A 204 23.14 -11.62 -16.97
CA SER A 204 24.38 -12.31 -16.57
C SER A 204 24.22 -13.81 -16.31
N ALA A 205 22.98 -14.31 -16.32
CA ALA A 205 22.63 -15.70 -16.05
C ALA A 205 22.48 -16.56 -17.33
N ASN A 206 22.66 -15.97 -18.51
CA ASN A 206 22.63 -16.64 -19.83
C ASN A 206 24.02 -16.68 -20.48
#